data_AF-A0A2P2I383-F1
#
_entry.id   AF-A0A2P2I383-F1
#
_cell.length_a   1.000
_cell.length_b   1.000
_cell.length_c   1.000
_cell.angle_alpha   90.00
_cell.angle_beta   90.00
_cell.angle_gamma   90.00
#
_symmetry.space_group_name_H-M   'P 1'
#
loop_
_entity.id
_entity.type
_entity.pdbx_description
1 polymer ?
#
loop_
_entity_poly.entity_id
_entity_poly.type
_entity_poly.pdbx_seq_one_letter_code
_entity_poly.pdbx_strand_id
1 'polypeptide(L)'
;LLKVITDPFTKTVIQVDKNVLKHWSHNDPDYVNASLIKKSCKGGPCDFLFADTTMSDQTVGLILLFFSLLLLCICLILIVKILSSIMKGSIAQIIKVALNADIPYVPWLTGYIAIAIGAVMTVLVQSSSIFTSTITPLIGLGLISVDRSYPLTLGSNIGTTTTALLASMAGHDEGRKSSVQIALVHLLFNILGIMIFYPIPFMRFPIPLAKALGNITANYRWFAIFYLIAMFLLLPGFVFALSLGGTIALYCVGVPILVLFALIVLLNVLQNKIPDRLPAKLQNWNFLPLPLRSLEPYDKILTSSPCCSSCRKDEMDELSLPATVVRGTNQASMNIKNAENGGVTLVQSKTLFPVAPLYSSQNELKPMPEEKMRKSDQSEGHVNPTLEVERM
;
A
#
# COMPACT_ATOMS: atom_id res chain seq x y z
N LEU A 1 21.63 2.91 -24.02
CA LEU A 1 21.63 1.43 -23.86
C LEU A 1 20.34 0.80 -24.39
N LEU A 2 19.15 1.16 -23.89
CA LEU A 2 17.87 0.56 -24.32
C LEU A 2 17.68 0.63 -25.85
N LYS A 3 17.86 1.81 -26.45
CA LYS A 3 17.75 2.02 -27.89
C LYS A 3 18.68 1.13 -28.73
N VAL A 4 19.88 0.84 -28.21
CA VAL A 4 20.86 -0.02 -28.89
C VAL A 4 20.40 -1.48 -28.89
N ILE A 5 19.63 -1.89 -27.88
CA ILE A 5 19.07 -3.24 -27.75
C ILE A 5 17.71 -3.35 -28.47
N THR A 6 16.87 -2.31 -28.36
CA THR A 6 15.52 -2.32 -28.92
C THR A 6 15.48 -2.01 -30.40
N ASP A 7 16.34 -1.13 -30.92
CA ASP A 7 16.34 -0.76 -32.33
C ASP A 7 16.61 -1.95 -33.28
N PRO A 8 17.59 -2.84 -33.06
CA PRO A 8 17.79 -3.99 -33.93
C PRO A 8 16.58 -4.93 -33.91
N PHE A 9 16.06 -5.24 -32.70
CA PHE A 9 14.87 -6.07 -32.56
C PHE A 9 13.64 -5.45 -33.26
N THR A 10 13.40 -4.16 -33.04
CA THR A 10 12.26 -3.44 -33.64
C THR A 10 12.38 -3.42 -35.17
N LYS A 11 13.59 -3.23 -35.71
CA LYS A 11 13.84 -3.24 -37.16
C LYS A 11 13.65 -4.61 -37.81
N THR A 12 13.85 -5.70 -37.07
CA THR A 12 13.53 -7.07 -37.52
C THR A 12 12.02 -7.32 -37.52
N VAL A 13 11.28 -6.68 -36.61
CA VAL A 13 9.82 -6.87 -36.50
C VAL A 13 9.05 -5.99 -37.50
N ILE A 14 9.34 -4.69 -37.57
CA ILE A 14 8.64 -3.75 -38.46
C ILE A 14 9.53 -2.58 -38.88
N GLN A 15 9.38 -2.14 -40.14
CA GLN A 15 9.97 -0.91 -40.64
C GLN A 15 8.88 0.01 -41.22
N VAL A 16 8.83 1.22 -40.68
CA VAL A 16 7.87 2.26 -41.08
C VAL A 16 8.53 3.22 -42.08
N ASP A 17 7.80 3.59 -43.14
CA ASP A 17 8.25 4.61 -44.09
C ASP A 17 8.07 6.02 -43.51
N LYS A 18 9.19 6.63 -43.13
CA LYS A 18 9.23 7.98 -42.57
C LYS A 18 8.84 9.06 -43.59
N ASN A 19 8.96 8.80 -44.89
CA ASN A 19 8.56 9.76 -45.91
C ASN A 19 7.04 9.91 -45.93
N VAL A 20 6.31 8.80 -45.86
CA VAL A 20 4.84 8.80 -45.80
C VAL A 20 4.35 9.61 -44.59
N LEU A 21 4.95 9.38 -43.41
CA LEU A 21 4.67 10.18 -42.20
C LEU A 21 4.90 11.68 -42.41
N LYS A 22 5.99 12.04 -43.10
CA LYS A 22 6.33 13.44 -43.38
C LYS A 22 5.32 14.08 -44.35
N HIS A 23 4.95 13.39 -45.42
CA HIS A 23 3.98 13.89 -46.41
C HIS A 23 2.56 13.97 -45.84
N TRP A 24 2.14 13.05 -44.96
CA TRP A 24 0.90 13.18 -44.20
C TRP A 24 0.90 14.40 -43.28
N SER A 25 2.03 14.70 -42.63
CA SER A 25 2.13 15.90 -41.79
C SER A 25 1.99 17.21 -42.57
N HIS A 26 2.26 17.18 -43.88
CA HIS A 26 2.07 18.31 -44.81
C HIS A 26 0.75 18.25 -45.59
N ASN A 27 -0.13 17.28 -45.30
CA ASN A 27 -1.43 17.11 -45.95
C ASN A 27 -1.35 16.94 -47.49
N ASP A 28 -0.31 16.22 -47.93
CA ASP A 28 -0.02 15.98 -49.35
C ASP A 28 -1.03 14.99 -49.98
N PRO A 29 -1.79 15.36 -51.02
CA PRO A 29 -2.84 14.53 -51.60
C PRO A 29 -2.32 13.25 -52.26
N ASP A 30 -1.06 13.21 -52.68
CA ASP A 30 -0.47 12.05 -53.37
C ASP A 30 -0.20 10.88 -52.42
N TYR A 31 -0.16 11.15 -51.10
CA TYR A 31 0.20 10.16 -50.08
C TYR A 31 -1.01 9.64 -49.29
N VAL A 32 -2.24 10.06 -49.59
CA VAL A 32 -3.45 9.70 -48.81
C VAL A 32 -3.64 8.18 -48.70
N ASN A 33 -3.33 7.42 -49.76
CA ASN A 33 -3.44 5.95 -49.79
C ASN A 33 -2.07 5.24 -49.74
N ALA A 34 -1.01 5.95 -49.37
CA ALA A 34 0.32 5.36 -49.25
C ALA A 34 0.38 4.40 -48.05
N SER A 35 1.06 3.27 -48.24
CA SER A 35 1.28 2.30 -47.17
C SER A 35 2.35 2.84 -46.20
N LEU A 36 2.05 2.76 -44.91
CA LEU A 36 2.94 3.14 -43.81
C LEU A 36 4.07 2.12 -43.61
N ILE A 37 3.86 0.87 -44.01
CA ILE A 37 4.85 -0.21 -43.93
C ILE A 37 5.73 -0.14 -45.17
N LYS A 38 7.05 -0.20 -44.95
CA LYS A 38 8.02 -0.04 -46.03
C LYS A 38 8.03 -1.24 -46.97
N LYS A 39 7.50 -1.10 -48.19
CA LYS A 39 7.43 -2.19 -49.19
C LYS A 39 8.69 -2.38 -50.04
N SER A 40 9.60 -1.41 -50.04
CA SER A 40 10.83 -1.47 -50.85
C SER A 40 12.03 -0.90 -50.10
N CYS A 41 13.14 -1.64 -50.10
CA CYS A 41 14.40 -1.26 -49.47
C CYS A 41 15.47 -1.01 -50.55
N LYS A 42 16.30 0.03 -50.35
CA LYS A 42 17.40 0.32 -51.27
C LYS A 42 18.42 -0.82 -51.22
N GLY A 43 18.43 -1.68 -52.24
CA GLY A 43 19.45 -2.71 -52.45
C GLY A 43 19.03 -4.18 -52.28
N GLY A 44 17.73 -4.49 -52.12
CA GLY A 44 17.26 -5.89 -52.03
C GLY A 44 15.90 -6.05 -51.33
N PRO A 45 15.42 -7.30 -51.15
CA PRO A 45 14.22 -7.57 -50.35
C PRO A 45 14.43 -7.06 -48.92
N CYS A 46 13.39 -6.47 -48.34
CA CYS A 46 13.48 -5.93 -46.99
C CYS A 46 13.55 -7.07 -45.96
N ASP A 47 14.54 -7.05 -45.08
CA ASP A 47 14.71 -8.07 -44.04
C ASP A 47 13.95 -7.69 -42.76
N PHE A 48 12.61 -7.81 -42.79
CA PHE A 48 11.75 -7.69 -41.62
C PHE A 48 10.49 -8.58 -41.76
N LEU A 49 9.89 -8.97 -40.62
CA LEU A 49 8.88 -10.05 -40.52
C LEU A 49 7.67 -9.92 -41.47
N PHE A 50 7.29 -8.69 -41.84
CA PHE A 50 6.13 -8.38 -42.68
C PHE A 50 6.47 -7.89 -44.09
N ALA A 51 7.74 -7.98 -44.52
CA ALA A 51 8.22 -7.40 -45.78
C ALA A 51 7.53 -7.98 -47.03
N ASP A 52 7.32 -9.30 -47.06
CA ASP A 52 6.75 -10.02 -48.22
C ASP A 52 5.25 -10.33 -48.05
N THR A 53 4.58 -9.73 -47.07
CA THR A 53 3.16 -10.00 -46.82
C THR A 53 2.26 -9.11 -47.68
N THR A 54 1.25 -9.69 -48.32
CA THR A 54 0.22 -8.97 -49.10
C THR A 54 -0.88 -8.35 -48.22
N MET A 55 -0.71 -8.36 -46.90
CA MET A 55 -1.71 -7.93 -45.94
C MET A 55 -1.83 -6.40 -45.90
N SER A 56 -3.03 -5.91 -45.59
CA SER A 56 -3.26 -4.48 -45.36
C SER A 56 -2.54 -4.00 -44.10
N ASP A 57 -2.09 -2.75 -44.10
CA ASP A 57 -1.41 -2.11 -42.97
C ASP A 57 -2.20 -2.19 -41.67
N GLN A 58 -3.54 -2.13 -41.75
CA GLN A 58 -4.44 -2.27 -40.61
C GLN A 58 -4.35 -3.67 -39.98
N THR A 59 -4.29 -4.72 -40.80
CA THR A 59 -4.20 -6.11 -40.33
C THR A 59 -2.87 -6.36 -39.64
N VAL A 60 -1.77 -5.89 -40.25
CA VAL A 60 -0.43 -5.99 -39.66
C VAL A 60 -0.36 -5.21 -38.34
N GLY A 61 -0.95 -4.01 -38.30
CA GLY A 61 -1.06 -3.20 -37.08
C GLY A 61 -1.80 -3.93 -35.96
N LEU A 62 -2.91 -4.61 -36.27
CA LEU A 62 -3.70 -5.35 -35.28
C LEU A 62 -2.95 -6.57 -34.73
N ILE A 63 -2.26 -7.32 -35.61
CA ILE A 63 -1.42 -8.47 -35.22
C ILE A 63 -0.29 -8.01 -34.29
N LEU A 64 0.40 -6.93 -34.66
CA LEU A 64 1.49 -6.35 -33.85
C LEU A 64 0.99 -5.85 -32.50
N LEU A 65 -0.17 -5.20 -32.46
CA LEU A 65 -0.78 -4.73 -31.22
C LEU A 65 -1.11 -5.89 -30.28
N PHE A 66 -1.75 -6.94 -30.80
CA PHE A 66 -2.08 -8.13 -30.02
C PHE A 66 -0.82 -8.81 -29.45
N PHE A 67 0.19 -9.04 -30.29
CA PHE A 67 1.44 -9.68 -29.86
C PHE A 67 2.22 -8.81 -28.86
N SER A 68 2.28 -7.49 -29.07
CA SER A 68 2.93 -6.56 -28.16
C SER A 68 2.23 -6.51 -26.80
N LEU A 69 0.89 -6.52 -26.79
CA LEU A 69 0.11 -6.56 -25.55
C LEU A 69 0.31 -7.89 -24.81
N LEU A 70 0.30 -9.02 -25.53
CA LEU A 70 0.55 -10.34 -24.96
C LEU A 70 1.97 -10.42 -24.36
N LEU A 71 2.99 -9.97 -25.12
CA LEU A 71 4.37 -9.95 -24.66
C LEU A 71 4.55 -9.05 -23.43
N LEU A 72 3.92 -7.87 -23.43
CA LEU A 72 3.92 -6.96 -22.28
C LEU A 72 3.28 -7.61 -21.05
N CYS A 73 2.14 -8.27 -21.21
CA CYS A 73 1.47 -9.00 -20.13
C CYS A 73 2.33 -10.16 -19.59
N ILE A 74 2.93 -10.97 -20.46
CA ILE A 74 3.82 -12.07 -20.07
C ILE A 74 5.04 -11.53 -19.34
N CYS A 75 5.69 -10.48 -19.87
CA CYS A 75 6.85 -9.84 -19.26
C CYS A 75 6.51 -9.30 -17.86
N LEU A 76 5.37 -8.60 -17.72
CA LEU A 76 4.90 -8.10 -16.44
C LEU A 76 4.66 -9.23 -15.43
N ILE A 77 4.00 -10.31 -15.85
CA ILE A 77 3.73 -11.48 -14.99
C ILE A 77 5.04 -12.17 -14.58
N LEU A 78 5.98 -12.38 -15.50
CA LEU A 78 7.28 -12.99 -15.21
C LEU A 78 8.11 -12.14 -14.25
N ILE A 79 8.17 -10.82 -14.48
CA ILE A 79 8.85 -9.87 -13.60
C ILE A 79 8.24 -9.94 -12.19
N VAL A 80 6.91 -9.88 -12.08
CA VAL A 80 6.21 -10.00 -10.78
C VAL A 80 6.49 -11.34 -10.11
N LYS A 81 6.50 -12.45 -10.87
CA LYS A 81 6.71 -13.80 -10.33
C LYS A 81 8.16 -14.04 -9.87
N ILE A 82 9.13 -13.60 -10.66
CA ILE A 82 10.56 -13.67 -10.31
C ILE A 82 10.82 -12.84 -9.06
N LEU A 83 10.30 -11.62 -9.03
CA LEU A 83 10.51 -10.74 -7.91
C LEU A 83 9.76 -11.18 -6.64
N SER A 84 8.56 -11.74 -6.78
CA SER A 84 7.85 -12.37 -5.66
C SER A 84 8.61 -13.59 -5.12
N SER A 85 9.25 -14.37 -5.99
CA SER A 85 10.10 -15.49 -5.60
C SER A 85 11.34 -15.02 -4.81
N ILE A 86 12.02 -13.99 -5.31
CA ILE A 86 13.20 -13.38 -4.66
C ILE A 86 12.84 -12.85 -3.27
N MET A 87 11.70 -12.16 -3.15
CA MET A 87 11.29 -11.57 -1.89
C MET A 87 10.69 -12.59 -0.90
N LYS A 88 10.12 -13.71 -1.35
CA LYS A 88 9.70 -14.83 -0.46
C LYS A 88 10.87 -15.65 0.11
N GLY A 89 12.06 -15.54 -0.48
CA GLY A 89 13.29 -16.20 -0.04
C GLY A 89 14.03 -15.46 1.10
N SER A 90 15.36 -15.38 0.99
CA SER A 90 16.26 -14.83 2.01
C SER A 90 15.96 -13.38 2.42
N ILE A 91 15.37 -12.60 1.52
CA ILE A 91 15.07 -11.19 1.77
C ILE A 91 13.89 -11.02 2.75
N ALA A 92 12.83 -11.84 2.69
CA ALA A 92 11.77 -11.80 3.70
C ALA A 92 12.29 -12.17 5.10
N GLN A 93 13.27 -13.08 5.17
CA GLN A 93 13.94 -13.44 6.43
C GLN A 93 14.82 -12.29 6.95
N ILE A 94 15.57 -11.61 6.08
CA ILE A 94 16.37 -10.42 6.45
C ILE A 94 15.46 -9.27 6.89
N ILE A 95 14.34 -9.06 6.20
CA ILE A 95 13.31 -8.09 6.56
C ILE A 95 12.70 -8.44 7.93
N LYS A 96 12.40 -9.71 8.21
CA LYS A 96 11.94 -10.15 9.55
C LYS A 96 12.97 -9.87 10.63
N VAL A 97 14.23 -10.26 10.42
CA VAL A 97 15.29 -10.11 11.43
C VAL A 97 15.65 -8.64 11.64
N ALA A 98 15.72 -7.85 10.57
CA ALA A 98 16.07 -6.43 10.64
C ALA A 98 14.90 -5.54 11.13
N LEU A 99 13.64 -5.95 10.95
CA LEU A 99 12.47 -5.17 11.37
C LEU A 99 11.88 -5.56 12.73
N ASN A 100 12.01 -6.83 13.15
CA ASN A 100 11.65 -7.27 14.50
C ASN A 100 12.81 -7.16 15.49
N ALA A 101 14.00 -6.75 15.06
CA ALA A 101 15.02 -6.24 15.96
C ALA A 101 14.55 -4.87 16.49
N ASP A 102 13.61 -4.88 17.42
CA ASP A 102 13.34 -3.72 18.25
C ASP A 102 14.64 -3.43 19.01
N ILE A 103 15.33 -2.36 18.62
CA ILE A 103 16.53 -1.91 19.32
C ILE A 103 16.03 -1.32 20.65
N PRO A 104 16.19 -2.02 21.79
CA PRO A 104 15.50 -1.66 23.03
C PRO A 104 15.94 -0.28 23.56
N TYR A 105 17.10 0.22 23.11
CA TYR A 105 17.65 1.51 23.50
C TYR A 105 17.20 2.71 22.64
N VAL A 106 16.73 2.51 21.39
CA VAL A 106 16.36 3.62 20.47
C VAL A 106 15.19 3.26 19.55
N PRO A 107 13.94 3.23 20.05
CA PRO A 107 12.76 2.84 19.26
C PRO A 107 12.46 3.79 18.08
N TRP A 108 12.90 5.05 18.17
CA TRP A 108 12.78 6.02 17.07
C TRP A 108 13.64 5.63 15.87
N LEU A 109 14.83 5.05 16.12
CA LEU A 109 15.79 4.68 15.08
C LEU A 109 15.28 3.52 14.23
N THR A 110 14.53 2.57 14.83
CA THR A 110 13.96 1.43 14.11
C THR A 110 13.05 1.88 12.96
N GLY A 111 12.38 3.01 13.11
CA GLY A 111 11.59 3.63 12.05
C GLY A 111 12.41 4.10 10.85
N TYR A 112 13.53 4.78 11.11
CA TYR A 112 14.44 5.26 10.06
C TYR A 112 15.21 4.11 9.41
N ILE A 113 15.55 3.06 10.16
CA ILE A 113 16.11 1.82 9.60
C ILE A 113 15.11 1.18 8.63
N ALA A 114 13.82 1.13 8.98
CA ALA A 114 12.79 0.63 8.07
C ALA A 114 12.67 1.48 6.79
N ILE A 115 12.79 2.81 6.88
CA ILE A 115 12.87 3.70 5.69
C ILE A 115 14.10 3.35 4.84
N ALA A 116 15.28 3.20 5.45
CA ALA A 116 16.51 2.85 4.72
C ALA A 116 16.40 1.48 4.03
N ILE A 117 15.86 0.47 4.72
CA ILE A 117 15.60 -0.86 4.15
C ILE A 117 14.66 -0.76 2.95
N GLY A 118 13.54 -0.03 3.08
CA GLY A 118 12.60 0.17 1.98
C GLY A 118 13.22 0.84 0.76
N ALA A 119 14.08 1.85 0.99
CA ALA A 119 14.81 2.54 -0.07
C ALA A 119 15.80 1.61 -0.77
N VAL A 120 16.67 0.93 -0.02
CA VAL A 120 17.66 -0.01 -0.58
C VAL A 120 16.97 -1.13 -1.35
N MET A 121 15.94 -1.74 -0.77
CA MET A 121 15.18 -2.79 -1.43
C MET A 121 14.59 -2.33 -2.76
N THR A 122 14.05 -1.12 -2.81
CA THR A 122 13.46 -0.57 -4.04
C THR A 122 14.52 -0.18 -5.06
N VAL A 123 15.70 0.29 -4.63
CA VAL A 123 16.83 0.54 -5.54
C VAL A 123 17.33 -0.75 -6.17
N LEU A 124 17.46 -1.83 -5.38
CA LEU A 124 17.92 -3.13 -5.87
C LEU A 124 16.91 -3.78 -6.82
N VAL A 125 15.62 -3.69 -6.50
CA VAL A 125 14.53 -4.29 -7.29
C VAL A 125 14.13 -3.39 -8.46
N GLN A 126 14.43 -2.08 -8.41
CA GLN A 126 13.96 -1.04 -9.33
C GLN A 126 12.43 -0.97 -9.53
N SER A 127 11.65 -1.57 -8.64
CA SER A 127 10.18 -1.58 -8.76
C SER A 127 9.52 -1.47 -7.39
N SER A 128 8.87 -0.33 -7.14
CA SER A 128 8.07 -0.10 -5.95
C SER A 128 6.79 -0.94 -5.93
N SER A 129 6.17 -1.22 -7.08
CA SER A 129 4.98 -2.08 -7.16
C SER A 129 5.23 -3.51 -6.70
N ILE A 130 6.41 -4.06 -7.03
CA ILE A 130 6.81 -5.38 -6.55
C ILE A 130 7.08 -5.35 -5.04
N PHE A 131 7.75 -4.31 -4.56
CA PHE A 131 8.03 -4.15 -3.14
C PHE A 131 6.73 -4.12 -2.32
N THR A 132 5.76 -3.30 -2.72
CA THR A 132 4.44 -3.21 -2.08
C THR A 132 3.64 -4.51 -2.21
N SER A 133 3.70 -5.18 -3.38
CA SER A 133 3.01 -6.45 -3.61
C SER A 133 3.53 -7.58 -2.73
N THR A 134 4.78 -7.52 -2.28
CA THR A 134 5.35 -8.57 -1.41
C THR A 134 5.16 -8.26 0.07
N ILE A 135 5.24 -6.99 0.46
CA ILE A 135 4.96 -6.59 1.83
C ILE A 135 3.48 -6.80 2.19
N THR A 136 2.56 -6.63 1.25
CA THR A 136 1.11 -6.77 1.52
C THR A 136 0.73 -8.15 2.09
N PRO A 137 1.11 -9.30 1.47
CA PRO A 137 0.90 -10.62 2.07
C PRO A 137 1.60 -10.82 3.42
N LEU A 138 2.80 -10.26 3.60
CA LEU A 138 3.54 -10.36 4.87
C LEU A 138 2.81 -9.64 6.01
N ILE A 139 2.15 -8.52 5.72
CA ILE A 139 1.24 -7.84 6.65
C ILE A 139 0.01 -8.71 6.93
N GLY A 140 -0.60 -9.29 5.89
CA GLY A 140 -1.75 -10.18 6.03
C GLY A 140 -1.47 -11.44 6.86
N LEU A 141 -0.24 -11.95 6.82
CA LEU A 141 0.23 -13.06 7.65
C LEU A 141 0.67 -12.64 9.07
N GLY A 142 0.58 -11.35 9.42
CA GLY A 142 1.01 -10.81 10.72
C GLY A 142 2.54 -10.77 10.92
N LEU A 143 3.32 -10.97 9.86
CA LEU A 143 4.79 -11.00 9.91
C LEU A 143 5.42 -9.60 9.94
N ILE A 144 4.70 -8.61 9.42
CA ILE A 144 5.06 -7.19 9.45
C ILE A 144 3.84 -6.44 10.00
N SER A 145 4.02 -5.63 11.03
CA SER A 145 2.93 -4.81 11.55
C SER A 145 2.58 -3.67 10.58
N VAL A 146 1.32 -3.23 10.60
CA VAL A 146 0.86 -2.07 9.81
C VAL A 146 1.65 -0.79 10.19
N ASP A 147 2.12 -0.68 11.43
CA ASP A 147 2.94 0.44 11.88
C ASP A 147 4.36 0.42 11.26
N ARG A 148 4.90 -0.76 10.95
CA ARG A 148 6.19 -0.94 10.26
C ARG A 148 6.07 -0.84 8.74
N SER A 149 4.90 -1.14 8.16
CA SER A 149 4.69 -1.01 6.71
C SER A 149 4.72 0.43 6.21
N TYR A 150 4.30 1.39 7.03
CA TYR A 150 4.33 2.81 6.70
C TYR A 150 5.75 3.33 6.42
N PRO A 151 6.73 3.25 7.35
CA PRO A 151 8.11 3.68 7.07
C PRO A 151 8.77 2.90 5.94
N LEU A 152 8.49 1.59 5.78
CA LEU A 152 8.98 0.81 4.64
C LEU A 152 8.51 1.39 3.29
N THR A 153 7.23 1.77 3.22
CA THR A 153 6.62 2.35 2.02
C THR A 153 7.21 3.74 1.73
N LEU A 154 7.42 4.57 2.76
CA LEU A 154 8.12 5.85 2.61
C LEU A 154 9.54 5.66 2.06
N GLY A 155 10.26 4.67 2.57
CA GLY A 155 11.56 4.25 2.04
C GLY A 155 11.50 3.88 0.56
N SER A 156 10.51 3.06 0.17
CA SER A 156 10.33 2.66 -1.22
C SER A 156 10.10 3.83 -2.18
N ASN A 157 9.36 4.84 -1.74
CA ASN A 157 9.16 6.06 -2.51
C ASN A 157 10.48 6.80 -2.74
N ILE A 158 11.38 6.88 -1.74
CA ILE A 158 12.74 7.41 -1.95
C ILE A 158 13.49 6.54 -2.97
N GLY A 159 13.50 5.22 -2.79
CA GLY A 159 14.25 4.31 -3.67
C GLY A 159 13.84 4.40 -5.14
N THR A 160 12.56 4.66 -5.41
CA THR A 160 12.03 4.86 -6.78
C THR A 160 12.67 6.07 -7.49
N THR A 161 13.02 7.12 -6.75
CA THR A 161 13.63 8.33 -7.31
C THR A 161 15.06 8.10 -7.81
N THR A 162 15.76 7.10 -7.29
CA THR A 162 17.10 6.70 -7.76
C THR A 162 17.08 6.26 -9.21
N THR A 163 16.02 5.59 -9.66
CA THR A 163 15.87 5.18 -11.06
C THR A 163 15.78 6.40 -11.99
N ALA A 164 14.98 7.41 -11.61
CA ALA A 164 14.87 8.65 -12.36
C ALA A 164 16.20 9.42 -12.38
N LEU A 165 16.92 9.43 -11.25
CA LEU A 165 18.23 10.07 -11.15
C LEU A 165 19.27 9.39 -12.07
N LEU A 166 19.38 8.06 -12.00
CA LEU A 166 20.27 7.29 -12.87
C LEU A 166 19.91 7.46 -14.35
N ALA A 167 18.61 7.41 -14.69
CA ALA A 167 18.14 7.62 -16.05
C ALA A 167 18.47 9.03 -16.57
N SER A 168 18.33 10.05 -15.72
CA SER A 168 18.65 11.44 -16.07
C SER A 168 20.16 11.66 -16.33
N MET A 169 21.01 10.92 -15.62
CA MET A 169 22.47 10.97 -15.79
C MET A 169 22.95 10.15 -17.00
N ALA A 170 22.22 9.11 -17.38
CA ALA A 170 22.53 8.26 -18.53
C ALA A 170 21.98 8.77 -19.88
N GLY A 171 21.23 9.88 -19.88
CA GLY A 171 20.67 10.51 -21.08
C GLY A 171 21.72 11.23 -21.93
N HIS A 172 21.39 11.48 -23.21
CA HIS A 172 22.24 12.26 -24.13
C HIS A 172 22.32 13.73 -23.68
N ASP A 173 23.36 14.47 -24.11
CA ASP A 173 23.63 15.83 -23.62
C ASP A 173 22.50 16.83 -23.91
N GLU A 174 21.71 16.61 -24.96
CA GLU A 174 20.54 17.42 -25.25
C GLU A 174 19.44 17.20 -24.20
N GLY A 175 19.20 18.21 -23.36
CA GLY A 175 18.18 18.17 -22.32
C GLY A 175 18.60 17.52 -21.00
N ARG A 176 19.87 17.11 -20.84
CA ARG A 176 20.38 16.51 -19.59
C ARG A 176 20.14 17.39 -18.36
N LYS A 177 20.31 18.71 -18.50
CA LYS A 177 20.05 19.67 -17.41
C LYS A 177 18.59 19.62 -16.95
N SER A 178 17.64 19.59 -17.88
CA SER A 178 16.21 19.52 -17.58
C SER A 178 15.83 18.17 -16.96
N SER A 179 16.36 17.06 -17.48
CA SER A 179 16.11 15.72 -16.94
C SER A 179 16.64 15.56 -15.51
N VAL A 180 17.86 16.02 -15.24
CA VAL A 180 18.45 15.99 -13.89
C VAL A 180 17.68 16.89 -12.94
N GLN A 181 17.25 18.07 -13.39
CA GLN A 181 16.41 18.97 -12.60
C GLN A 181 15.11 18.28 -12.18
N ILE A 182 14.40 17.64 -13.11
CA ILE A 182 13.16 16.90 -12.82
C ILE A 182 13.45 15.76 -11.82
N ALA A 183 14.51 14.98 -12.02
CA ALA A 183 14.88 13.90 -11.12
C ALA A 183 15.20 14.40 -9.69
N LEU A 184 15.93 15.50 -9.57
CA LEU A 184 16.24 16.13 -8.28
C LEU A 184 15.01 16.69 -7.60
N VAL A 185 14.10 17.32 -8.34
CA VAL A 185 12.81 17.78 -7.80
C VAL A 185 12.02 16.61 -7.23
N HIS A 186 11.96 15.47 -7.94
CA HIS A 186 11.31 14.25 -7.44
C HIS A 186 11.97 13.70 -6.17
N LEU A 187 13.30 13.62 -6.12
CA LEU A 187 14.05 13.17 -4.94
C LEU A 187 13.80 14.08 -3.74
N LEU A 188 13.97 15.39 -3.92
CA LEU A 188 13.81 16.39 -2.86
C LEU A 188 12.36 16.45 -2.37
N PHE A 189 11.38 16.37 -3.26
CA PHE A 189 9.97 16.32 -2.88
C PHE A 189 9.66 15.13 -1.97
N ASN A 190 10.19 13.94 -2.28
CA ASN A 190 9.99 12.75 -1.45
C ASN A 190 10.72 12.87 -0.10
N ILE A 191 11.97 13.34 -0.08
CA ILE A 191 12.74 13.52 1.16
C ILE A 191 12.07 14.57 2.06
N LEU A 192 11.73 15.75 1.53
CA LEU A 192 11.07 16.82 2.28
C LEU A 192 9.69 16.38 2.78
N GLY A 193 8.92 15.67 1.94
CA GLY A 193 7.64 15.08 2.36
C GLY A 193 7.81 14.14 3.54
N ILE A 194 8.81 13.25 3.51
CA ILE A 194 9.09 12.35 4.63
C ILE A 194 9.51 13.13 5.88
N MET A 195 10.35 14.16 5.74
CA MET A 195 10.78 15.01 6.84
C MET A 195 9.62 15.79 7.50
N ILE A 196 8.56 16.09 6.76
CA ILE A 196 7.36 16.74 7.31
C ILE A 196 6.42 15.72 7.96
N PHE A 197 6.13 14.61 7.27
CA PHE A 197 5.07 13.68 7.66
C PHE A 197 5.51 12.59 8.64
N TYR A 198 6.79 12.19 8.62
CA TYR A 198 7.26 11.07 9.44
C TYR A 198 7.76 11.46 10.84
N PRO A 199 8.57 12.51 11.05
CA PRO A 199 9.05 12.88 12.38
C PRO A 199 7.94 13.33 13.34
N ILE A 200 6.90 13.98 12.82
CA ILE A 200 5.81 14.58 13.63
C ILE A 200 4.74 13.51 13.93
N PRO A 201 4.52 13.10 15.20
CA PRO A 201 3.60 12.00 15.53
C PRO A 201 2.16 12.22 15.05
N PHE A 202 1.67 13.46 15.09
CA PHE A 202 0.32 13.81 14.62
C PHE A 202 0.17 13.69 13.09
N MET A 203 1.24 13.87 12.31
CA MET A 203 1.20 13.77 10.85
C MET A 203 1.21 12.31 10.36
N ARG A 204 1.44 11.33 11.25
CA ARG A 204 1.35 9.89 10.96
C ARG A 204 -0.09 9.37 10.87
N PHE A 205 -1.04 10.22 10.47
CA PHE A 205 -2.45 9.86 10.29
C PHE A 205 -2.73 8.77 9.22
N PRO A 206 -1.86 8.47 8.23
CA PRO A 206 -2.12 7.36 7.31
C PRO A 206 -2.22 5.99 7.98
N ILE A 207 -1.47 5.75 9.07
CA ILE A 207 -1.49 4.49 9.81
C ILE A 207 -2.87 4.20 10.42
N PRO A 208 -3.46 5.10 11.25
CA PRO A 208 -4.79 4.88 11.80
C PRO A 208 -5.86 4.83 10.71
N LEU A 209 -5.72 5.61 9.64
CA LEU A 209 -6.66 5.57 8.52
C LEU A 209 -6.65 4.20 7.82
N ALA A 210 -5.47 3.62 7.60
CA ALA A 210 -5.35 2.28 7.03
C ALA A 210 -5.98 1.21 7.95
N LYS A 211 -5.75 1.28 9.26
CA LYS A 211 -6.37 0.39 10.25
C LYS A 211 -7.89 0.53 10.28
N ALA A 212 -8.39 1.76 10.26
CA ALA A 212 -9.81 2.05 10.21
C ALA A 212 -10.48 1.50 8.93
N LEU A 213 -9.89 1.76 7.77
CA LEU A 213 -10.39 1.29 6.48
C LEU A 213 -10.37 -0.26 6.42
N GLY A 214 -9.32 -0.88 6.93
CA GLY A 214 -9.21 -2.34 7.07
C GLY A 214 -10.29 -2.93 7.96
N ASN A 215 -10.56 -2.34 9.12
CA ASN A 215 -11.62 -2.79 10.03
C ASN A 215 -13.01 -2.64 9.41
N ILE A 216 -13.29 -1.54 8.70
CA ILE A 216 -14.56 -1.37 7.98
C ILE A 216 -14.72 -2.45 6.92
N THR A 217 -13.65 -2.69 6.14
CA THR A 217 -13.64 -3.71 5.07
C THR A 217 -13.83 -5.12 5.63
N ALA A 218 -13.23 -5.42 6.78
CA ALA A 218 -13.42 -6.71 7.47
C ALA A 218 -14.87 -6.92 7.93
N ASN A 219 -15.55 -5.85 8.37
CA ASN A 219 -16.96 -5.91 8.76
C ASN A 219 -17.91 -5.92 7.55
N TYR A 220 -17.54 -5.24 6.46
CA TYR A 220 -18.38 -5.02 5.28
C TYR A 220 -17.60 -5.35 4.01
N ARG A 221 -17.60 -6.62 3.56
CA ARG A 221 -16.78 -7.05 2.40
C ARG A 221 -17.09 -6.27 1.11
N TRP A 222 -18.36 -5.90 0.89
CA TRP A 222 -18.78 -5.10 -0.27
C TRP A 222 -18.16 -3.69 -0.29
N PHE A 223 -17.79 -3.17 0.89
CA PHE A 223 -17.17 -1.87 1.02
C PHE A 223 -15.82 -1.79 0.29
N ALA A 224 -15.05 -2.88 0.21
CA ALA A 224 -13.80 -2.89 -0.58
C ALA A 224 -14.04 -2.61 -2.06
N ILE A 225 -15.04 -3.27 -2.66
CA ILE A 225 -15.37 -3.09 -4.09
C ILE A 225 -15.89 -1.67 -4.31
N PHE A 226 -16.80 -1.21 -3.44
CA PHE A 226 -17.31 0.15 -3.48
C PHE A 226 -16.19 1.18 -3.36
N TYR A 227 -15.27 1.02 -2.39
CA TYR A 227 -14.12 1.89 -2.19
C TYR A 227 -13.23 1.96 -3.42
N LEU A 228 -12.92 0.82 -4.04
CA LEU A 228 -12.11 0.77 -5.26
C LEU A 228 -12.78 1.52 -6.41
N ILE A 229 -14.07 1.27 -6.68
CA ILE A 229 -14.81 1.97 -7.74
C ILE A 229 -14.90 3.46 -7.43
N ALA A 230 -15.23 3.83 -6.20
CA ALA A 230 -15.38 5.22 -5.79
C ALA A 230 -14.07 6.00 -5.88
N MET A 231 -12.97 5.47 -5.34
CA MET A 231 -11.69 6.18 -5.27
C MET A 231 -10.87 6.12 -6.56
N PHE A 232 -10.92 5.03 -7.31
CA PHE A 232 -10.09 4.88 -8.52
C PHE A 232 -10.82 5.23 -9.81
N LEU A 233 -12.16 5.20 -9.84
CA LEU A 233 -12.94 5.53 -11.05
C LEU A 233 -13.81 6.77 -10.88
N LEU A 234 -14.73 6.77 -9.90
CA LEU A 234 -15.72 7.84 -9.78
C LEU A 234 -15.11 9.18 -9.36
N LEU A 235 -14.20 9.19 -8.37
CA LEU A 235 -13.58 10.42 -7.89
C LEU A 235 -12.66 11.07 -8.95
N PRO A 236 -11.73 10.34 -9.60
CA PRO A 236 -10.94 10.90 -10.70
C PRO A 236 -11.83 11.34 -11.86
N GLY A 237 -12.85 10.55 -12.21
CA GLY A 237 -13.82 10.89 -13.25
C GLY A 237 -14.61 12.16 -12.92
N PHE A 238 -15.02 12.33 -11.66
CA PHE A 238 -15.71 13.52 -11.19
C PHE A 238 -14.81 14.76 -11.23
N VAL A 239 -13.56 14.66 -10.74
CA VAL A 239 -12.58 15.76 -10.81
C VAL A 239 -12.28 16.13 -12.26
N PHE A 240 -12.13 15.14 -13.15
CA PHE A 240 -11.94 15.37 -14.58
C PHE A 240 -13.16 16.06 -15.21
N ALA A 241 -14.39 15.60 -14.91
CA ALA A 241 -15.62 16.23 -15.40
C ALA A 241 -15.75 17.69 -14.91
N LEU A 242 -15.41 17.97 -13.65
CA LEU A 242 -15.35 19.34 -13.12
C LEU A 242 -14.31 20.20 -13.86
N SER A 243 -13.16 19.62 -14.20
CA SER A 243 -12.12 20.31 -14.97
C SER A 243 -12.60 20.69 -16.38
N LEU A 244 -13.41 19.83 -17.03
CA LEU A 244 -14.02 20.14 -18.33
C LEU A 244 -15.08 21.26 -18.26
N GLY A 245 -15.75 21.43 -17.11
CA GLY A 245 -16.72 22.49 -16.86
C GLY A 245 -16.10 23.91 -16.76
N GLY A 246 -14.79 24.03 -16.90
CA GLY A 246 -14.06 25.30 -16.81
C GLY A 246 -13.81 25.76 -15.38
N THR A 247 -13.08 26.86 -15.24
CA THR A 247 -12.63 27.39 -13.93
C THR A 247 -13.79 27.78 -13.02
N ILE A 248 -14.90 28.28 -13.59
CA ILE A 248 -16.08 28.68 -12.82
C ILE A 248 -16.73 27.46 -12.16
N ALA A 249 -16.95 26.37 -12.90
CA ALA A 249 -17.52 25.14 -12.34
C ALA A 249 -16.60 24.53 -11.27
N LEU A 250 -15.29 24.57 -11.51
CA LEU A 250 -14.29 24.09 -10.56
C LEU A 250 -14.37 24.86 -9.22
N TYR A 251 -14.45 26.19 -9.26
CA TYR A 251 -14.56 26.98 -8.03
C TYR A 251 -15.94 26.85 -7.38
N CYS A 252 -17.02 26.93 -8.15
CA CYS A 252 -18.38 26.89 -7.62
C CYS A 252 -18.75 25.55 -6.99
N VAL A 253 -18.24 24.44 -7.51
CA VAL A 253 -18.55 23.09 -6.99
C VAL A 253 -17.41 22.54 -6.13
N GLY A 254 -16.17 22.70 -6.57
CA GLY A 254 -15.00 22.16 -5.88
C GLY A 254 -14.73 22.84 -4.54
N VAL A 255 -14.82 24.18 -4.47
CA VAL A 255 -14.53 24.91 -3.22
C VAL A 255 -15.52 24.54 -2.11
N PRO A 256 -16.85 24.53 -2.33
CA PRO A 256 -17.80 24.12 -1.29
C PRO A 256 -17.58 22.68 -0.80
N ILE A 257 -17.27 21.74 -1.69
CA ILE A 257 -16.98 20.35 -1.32
C ILE A 257 -15.72 20.27 -0.44
N LEU A 258 -14.65 20.98 -0.82
CA LEU A 258 -13.42 21.02 -0.02
C LEU A 258 -13.63 21.70 1.34
N VAL A 259 -14.40 22.78 1.39
CA VAL A 259 -14.75 23.46 2.64
C VAL A 259 -15.58 22.55 3.54
N LEU A 260 -16.56 21.84 3.00
CA LEU A 260 -17.37 20.87 3.74
C LEU A 260 -16.51 19.74 4.28
N PHE A 261 -15.61 19.17 3.46
CA PHE A 261 -14.69 18.13 3.88
C PHE A 261 -13.76 18.61 5.00
N ALA A 262 -13.16 19.80 4.85
CA ALA A 262 -12.31 20.42 5.86
C ALA A 262 -13.07 20.68 7.17
N LEU A 263 -14.33 21.12 7.09
CA LEU A 263 -15.19 21.33 8.25
C LEU A 263 -15.49 20.00 8.97
N ILE A 264 -15.82 18.93 8.23
CA ILE A 264 -16.06 17.61 8.81
C ILE A 264 -14.81 17.08 9.52
N VAL A 265 -13.64 17.20 8.88
CA VAL A 265 -12.36 16.81 9.50
C VAL A 265 -12.09 17.63 10.75
N LEU A 266 -12.26 18.95 10.69
CA LEU A 266 -12.07 19.85 11.83
C LEU A 266 -13.02 19.49 12.99
N LEU A 267 -14.30 19.28 12.73
CA LEU A 267 -15.28 18.90 13.74
C LEU A 267 -14.93 17.55 14.38
N ASN A 268 -14.53 16.55 13.60
CA ASN A 268 -14.10 15.26 14.14
C ASN A 268 -12.83 15.38 15.01
N VAL A 269 -11.86 16.21 14.59
CA VAL A 269 -10.66 16.48 15.39
C VAL A 269 -11.01 17.20 16.69
N LEU A 270 -11.91 18.18 16.63
CA LEU A 270 -12.38 18.92 17.80
C LEU A 270 -13.18 18.05 18.78
N GLN A 271 -14.08 17.20 18.27
CA GLN A 271 -14.81 16.21 19.08
C GLN A 271 -13.86 15.29 19.84
N ASN A 272 -12.76 14.86 19.20
CA ASN A 272 -11.78 13.96 19.82
C ASN A 272 -10.80 14.66 20.78
N LYS A 273 -10.45 15.92 20.55
CA LYS A 273 -9.45 16.64 21.36
C LYS A 273 -10.04 17.50 22.48
N ILE A 274 -11.20 18.12 22.25
CA ILE A 274 -11.81 19.09 23.19
C ILE A 274 -13.36 18.98 23.13
N PRO A 275 -13.96 17.89 23.65
CA PRO A 275 -15.42 17.70 23.60
C PRO A 275 -16.19 18.76 24.39
N ASP A 276 -15.61 19.27 25.48
CA ASP A 276 -16.29 20.16 26.44
C ASP A 276 -16.51 21.59 25.92
N ARG A 277 -15.79 22.01 24.87
CA ARG A 277 -15.95 23.35 24.25
C ARG A 277 -16.93 23.36 23.07
N LEU A 278 -17.44 22.20 22.62
CA LEU A 278 -18.39 22.14 21.51
C LEU A 278 -19.84 22.23 22.00
N PRO A 279 -20.73 22.92 21.27
CA PRO A 279 -22.16 22.89 21.55
C PRO A 279 -22.68 21.45 21.55
N ALA A 280 -23.61 21.11 22.46
CA ALA A 280 -24.13 19.74 22.63
C ALA A 280 -24.63 19.07 21.33
N LYS A 281 -25.12 19.86 20.35
CA LYS A 281 -25.55 19.35 19.03
C LYS A 281 -24.41 18.94 18.10
N LEU A 282 -23.21 19.50 18.29
CA LEU A 282 -22.01 19.23 17.48
C LEU A 282 -21.04 18.27 18.15
N GLN A 283 -21.30 17.84 19.38
CA GLN A 283 -20.49 16.84 20.08
C GLN A 283 -20.67 15.43 19.50
N ASN A 284 -21.86 15.14 18.95
CA ASN A 284 -22.19 13.83 18.39
C ASN A 284 -22.93 13.99 17.06
N TRP A 285 -22.62 13.13 16.10
CA TRP A 285 -23.33 13.05 14.81
C TRP A 285 -24.76 12.48 14.91
N ASN A 286 -25.38 12.51 16.11
CA ASN A 286 -26.75 12.03 16.36
C ASN A 286 -27.82 12.84 15.60
N PHE A 287 -27.50 14.07 15.19
CA PHE A 287 -28.39 14.91 14.39
C PHE A 287 -28.58 14.38 12.95
N LEU A 288 -27.64 13.61 12.41
CA LEU A 288 -27.76 13.07 11.04
C LEU A 288 -28.55 11.75 11.00
N PRO A 289 -29.30 11.51 9.91
CA PRO A 289 -30.06 10.28 9.74
C PRO A 289 -29.12 9.07 9.65
N LEU A 290 -29.62 7.90 10.10
CA LEU A 290 -28.89 6.63 10.17
C LEU A 290 -28.07 6.26 8.92
N PRO A 291 -28.55 6.46 7.67
CA PRO A 291 -27.78 6.14 6.47
C PRO A 291 -26.52 6.99 6.26
N LEU A 292 -26.44 8.17 6.90
CA LEU A 292 -25.26 9.04 6.84
C LEU A 292 -24.27 8.78 7.97
N ARG A 293 -24.64 7.94 8.95
CA ARG A 293 -23.83 7.65 10.14
C ARG A 293 -23.35 6.21 10.21
N SER A 294 -24.09 5.27 9.64
CA SER A 294 -23.79 3.84 9.69
C SER A 294 -23.94 3.19 8.32
N LEU A 295 -23.06 2.21 8.03
CA LEU A 295 -23.13 1.37 6.83
C LEU A 295 -24.12 0.20 6.98
N GLU A 296 -24.62 -0.06 8.18
CA GLU A 296 -25.54 -1.16 8.48
C GLU A 296 -26.82 -1.20 7.61
N PRO A 297 -27.52 -0.09 7.31
CA PRO A 297 -28.70 -0.15 6.44
C PRO A 297 -28.36 -0.58 5.01
N TYR A 298 -27.21 -0.16 4.47
CA TYR A 298 -26.78 -0.58 3.13
C TYR A 298 -26.35 -2.03 3.11
N ASP A 299 -25.67 -2.47 4.16
CA ASP A 299 -25.25 -3.86 4.30
C ASP A 299 -26.43 -4.83 4.29
N LYS A 300 -27.53 -4.49 4.99
CA LYS A 300 -28.76 -5.30 5.00
C LYS A 300 -29.37 -5.45 3.60
N ILE A 301 -29.30 -4.41 2.77
CA ILE A 301 -29.85 -4.42 1.40
C ILE A 301 -28.94 -5.23 0.45
N LEU A 302 -27.62 -5.03 0.52
CA LEU A 302 -26.69 -5.75 -0.34
C LEU A 302 -26.58 -7.25 0.01
N THR A 303 -26.63 -7.58 1.30
CA THR A 303 -26.55 -8.98 1.77
C THR A 303 -27.86 -9.75 1.64
N SER A 304 -29.01 -9.09 1.44
CA SER A 304 -30.28 -9.78 1.16
C SER A 304 -30.39 -10.29 -0.27
N SER A 305 -29.38 -10.06 -1.11
CA SER A 305 -29.34 -10.63 -2.46
C SER A 305 -29.02 -12.14 -2.39
N PRO A 306 -29.71 -12.98 -3.19
CA PRO A 306 -29.59 -14.45 -3.12
C PRO A 306 -28.18 -14.98 -3.45
N CYS A 307 -27.33 -14.16 -4.06
CA CYS A 307 -25.95 -14.51 -4.40
C CYS A 307 -25.02 -14.48 -3.16
N CYS A 308 -25.29 -13.62 -2.16
CA CYS A 308 -24.45 -13.48 -0.97
C CYS A 308 -24.81 -14.45 0.17
N SER A 309 -26.03 -15.01 0.20
CA SER A 309 -26.41 -16.02 1.19
C SER A 309 -25.67 -17.34 1.04
N SER A 310 -25.15 -17.64 -0.16
CA SER A 310 -24.36 -18.85 -0.42
C SER A 310 -22.92 -18.71 0.07
N CYS A 311 -22.25 -17.57 -0.20
CA CYS A 311 -20.87 -17.33 0.25
C CYS A 311 -20.70 -17.26 1.78
N ARG A 312 -21.77 -16.93 2.52
CA ARG A 312 -21.71 -16.92 3.99
C ARG A 312 -21.74 -18.33 4.60
N LYS A 313 -22.25 -19.33 3.89
CA LYS A 313 -22.22 -20.73 4.36
C LYS A 313 -20.81 -21.32 4.27
N ASP A 314 -20.09 -21.03 3.19
CA ASP A 314 -18.72 -21.54 2.96
C ASP A 314 -17.72 -21.07 4.04
N GLU A 315 -17.89 -19.85 4.57
CA GLU A 315 -16.98 -19.27 5.57
C GLU A 315 -17.16 -19.86 6.99
N MET A 316 -18.33 -20.44 7.29
CA MET A 316 -18.55 -21.17 8.55
C MET A 316 -17.99 -22.60 8.50
N ASP A 317 -17.93 -23.20 7.31
CA ASP A 317 -17.39 -24.55 7.11
C ASP A 317 -15.84 -24.56 7.10
N GLU A 318 -15.19 -23.51 6.59
CA GLU A 318 -13.71 -23.42 6.56
C GLU A 318 -13.08 -23.20 7.96
N LEU A 319 -13.81 -22.58 8.89
CA LEU A 319 -13.40 -22.42 10.30
C LEU A 319 -13.55 -23.71 11.13
N SER A 320 -14.14 -24.77 10.57
CA SER A 320 -14.41 -26.04 11.26
C SER A 320 -13.40 -27.15 10.98
N LEU A 321 -12.33 -26.88 10.22
CA LEU A 321 -11.30 -27.88 9.95
C LEU A 321 -10.47 -28.19 11.22
N PRO A 322 -10.32 -29.47 11.60
CA PRO A 322 -9.62 -29.84 12.82
C PRO A 322 -8.12 -29.54 12.69
N ALA A 323 -7.60 -28.81 13.67
CA ALA A 323 -6.17 -28.56 13.87
C ALA A 323 -5.41 -29.89 13.89
N THR A 324 -4.79 -30.23 12.75
CA THR A 324 -3.99 -31.45 12.64
C THR A 324 -2.59 -31.15 13.16
N VAL A 325 -2.37 -31.52 14.42
CA VAL A 325 -1.13 -32.06 15.00
C VAL A 325 0.19 -31.38 14.59
N VAL A 326 0.63 -30.40 15.40
CA VAL A 326 2.06 -30.22 15.69
C VAL A 326 2.28 -30.73 17.12
N ARG A 327 2.74 -31.98 17.22
CA ARG A 327 3.19 -32.60 18.46
C ARG A 327 4.48 -31.89 18.90
N GLY A 328 4.38 -31.11 19.97
CA GLY A 328 5.50 -30.53 20.70
C GLY A 328 5.12 -30.44 22.16
N THR A 329 5.71 -31.29 22.97
CA THR A 329 5.55 -31.44 24.42
C THR A 329 5.69 -30.12 25.17
N ASN A 330 4.67 -29.73 25.93
CA ASN A 330 4.79 -29.51 27.38
C ASN A 330 3.43 -29.23 28.00
N GLN A 331 3.17 -29.98 29.05
CA GLN A 331 1.93 -30.08 29.79
C GLN A 331 1.96 -29.02 30.91
N ALA A 332 1.03 -28.07 30.87
CA ALA A 332 0.67 -27.27 32.04
C ALA A 332 -0.85 -27.09 32.02
N SER A 333 -1.49 -27.98 32.77
CA SER A 333 -2.92 -28.04 33.01
C SER A 333 -3.38 -26.80 33.76
N MET A 334 -4.38 -26.08 33.26
CA MET A 334 -5.23 -25.24 34.12
C MET A 334 -6.69 -25.29 33.66
N ASN A 335 -7.52 -25.76 34.58
CA ASN A 335 -8.96 -25.97 34.49
C ASN A 335 -9.73 -24.72 34.07
N ILE A 336 -10.60 -24.83 33.07
CA ILE A 336 -11.71 -23.89 32.88
C ILE A 336 -12.97 -24.55 33.43
N LYS A 337 -13.36 -24.15 34.64
CA LYS A 337 -14.71 -24.37 35.18
C LYS A 337 -15.56 -23.14 34.86
N ASN A 338 -16.74 -23.41 34.32
CA ASN A 338 -17.96 -22.61 34.21
C ASN A 338 -17.96 -21.22 34.90
N ALA A 339 -18.24 -20.19 34.10
CA ALA A 339 -18.93 -18.99 34.55
C ALA A 339 -19.81 -18.47 33.40
N GLU A 340 -21.03 -18.99 33.34
CA GLU A 340 -22.17 -18.24 32.79
C GLU A 340 -22.44 -17.01 33.66
N ASN A 341 -23.03 -15.99 33.04
CA ASN A 341 -23.52 -14.72 33.60
C ASN A 341 -22.49 -13.58 33.75
N GLY A 342 -22.50 -12.70 32.76
CA GLY A 342 -21.81 -11.41 32.81
C GLY A 342 -21.83 -10.70 31.47
N GLY A 343 -23.01 -10.30 30.99
CA GLY A 343 -23.15 -9.50 29.78
C GLY A 343 -22.47 -8.15 29.95
N VAL A 344 -21.26 -8.00 29.43
CA VAL A 344 -20.64 -6.70 29.17
C VAL A 344 -20.82 -6.41 27.69
N THR A 345 -21.86 -5.64 27.38
CA THR A 345 -22.13 -5.11 26.05
C THR A 345 -21.06 -4.07 25.73
N LEU A 346 -19.96 -4.50 25.10
CA LEU A 346 -19.04 -3.56 24.42
C LEU A 346 -19.77 -3.00 23.19
N VAL A 347 -20.50 -1.91 23.38
CA VAL A 347 -21.04 -1.09 22.30
C VAL A 347 -19.87 -0.34 21.66
N GLN A 348 -19.10 -1.02 20.81
CA GLN A 348 -18.20 -0.36 19.89
C GLN A 348 -19.06 0.29 18.80
N SER A 349 -19.22 1.61 18.90
CA SER A 349 -20.06 2.42 18.02
C SER A 349 -19.62 2.26 16.55
N LYS A 350 -20.40 1.52 15.75
CA LYS A 350 -20.28 1.38 14.30
C LYS A 350 -20.58 2.73 13.62
N THR A 351 -19.61 3.64 13.61
CA THR A 351 -19.74 4.94 12.95
C THR A 351 -18.90 4.98 11.68
N LEU A 352 -19.45 5.63 10.64
CA LEU A 352 -18.85 5.82 9.31
C LEU A 352 -17.57 6.68 9.33
N PHE A 353 -17.33 7.41 10.41
CA PHE A 353 -16.17 8.30 10.59
C PHE A 353 -15.32 7.90 11.81
N PRO A 354 -14.63 6.74 11.79
CA PRO A 354 -13.69 6.41 12.84
C PRO A 354 -12.43 7.25 12.67
N VAL A 355 -12.32 8.36 13.42
CA VAL A 355 -11.00 8.91 13.72
C VAL A 355 -10.41 8.06 14.83
N ALA A 356 -9.32 7.35 14.53
CA ALA A 356 -8.64 6.56 15.54
C ALA A 356 -8.24 7.45 16.73
N PRO A 357 -8.40 6.96 17.98
CA PRO A 357 -7.90 7.69 19.13
C PRO A 357 -6.39 7.88 18.98
N LEU A 358 -5.94 9.13 19.09
CA LEU A 358 -4.52 9.45 19.19
C LEU A 358 -4.00 8.79 20.47
N TYR A 359 -3.07 7.86 20.31
CA TYR A 359 -2.45 7.10 21.40
C TYR A 359 -1.91 8.06 22.47
N SER A 360 -2.51 8.08 23.66
CA SER A 360 -1.84 8.54 24.86
C SER A 360 -0.85 7.45 25.25
N SER A 361 0.45 7.75 25.19
CA SER A 361 1.44 6.98 25.91
C SER A 361 1.17 7.17 27.41
N GLN A 362 0.41 6.25 28.00
CA GLN A 362 0.46 5.99 29.43
C GLN A 362 0.91 4.55 29.61
N ASN A 363 2.23 4.40 29.75
CA ASN A 363 2.77 3.36 30.62
C ASN A 363 2.33 3.73 32.03
N GLU A 364 1.13 3.31 32.46
CA GLU A 364 0.88 3.18 33.89
C GLU A 364 1.75 2.03 34.40
N LEU A 365 2.82 2.41 35.10
CA LEU A 365 3.50 1.53 36.04
C LEU A 365 2.43 0.97 36.99
N LYS A 366 2.17 -0.33 36.88
CA LYS A 366 1.46 -1.07 37.91
C LYS A 366 2.34 -1.06 39.17
N PRO A 367 1.92 -0.46 40.31
CA PRO A 367 2.67 -0.58 41.55
C PRO A 367 2.65 -2.06 41.99
N MET A 368 3.83 -2.59 42.32
CA MET A 368 3.94 -3.91 42.93
C MET A 368 3.20 -3.92 44.28
N PRO A 369 2.47 -5.00 44.62
CA PRO A 369 1.80 -5.10 45.91
C PRO A 369 2.83 -5.21 47.05
N GLU A 370 2.64 -4.37 48.07
CA GLU A 370 3.35 -4.43 49.35
C GLU A 370 3.22 -5.82 49.97
N GLU A 371 4.37 -6.48 50.16
CA GLU A 371 4.45 -7.73 50.91
C GLU A 371 4.27 -7.42 52.40
N LYS A 372 3.09 -7.79 52.89
CA LYS A 372 2.64 -7.57 54.26
C LYS A 372 3.44 -8.46 55.21
N MET A 373 4.18 -7.81 56.12
CA MET A 373 4.71 -8.34 57.38
C MET A 373 3.87 -9.50 57.93
N ARG A 374 4.47 -10.68 58.08
CA ARG A 374 4.00 -11.70 59.02
C ARG A 374 5.12 -12.08 59.97
N LYS A 375 4.92 -11.68 61.24
CA LYS A 375 5.66 -12.14 62.40
C LYS A 375 5.64 -13.67 62.48
N SER A 376 6.80 -14.27 62.72
CA SER A 376 6.94 -15.49 63.50
C SER A 376 8.27 -15.43 64.25
N ASP A 377 8.16 -15.15 65.55
CA ASP A 377 9.18 -15.39 66.57
C ASP A 377 9.52 -16.88 66.68
N GLN A 378 10.66 -17.13 67.36
CA GLN A 378 11.23 -18.41 67.84
C GLN A 378 12.06 -19.18 66.81
N SER A 379 13.28 -19.64 67.08
CA SER A 379 14.13 -19.66 68.28
C SER A 379 15.46 -20.31 67.90
N GLU A 380 16.58 -19.84 68.47
CA GLU A 380 17.85 -20.56 68.74
C GLU A 380 18.58 -21.22 67.55
N GLY A 381 19.89 -21.17 67.33
CA GLY A 381 21.07 -20.83 68.12
C GLY A 381 22.29 -21.44 67.38
N HIS A 382 23.50 -21.00 67.74
CA HIS A 382 24.83 -21.59 67.42
C HIS A 382 25.57 -21.29 66.08
N VAL A 383 26.51 -20.34 66.19
CA VAL A 383 27.99 -20.48 66.15
C VAL A 383 28.70 -21.14 64.94
N ASN A 384 29.47 -20.27 64.27
CA ASN A 384 30.80 -20.37 63.60
C ASN A 384 31.06 -21.05 62.23
N PRO A 385 32.10 -20.57 61.51
CA PRO A 385 32.36 -20.82 60.08
C PRO A 385 33.55 -21.76 59.81
N THR A 386 33.57 -22.40 58.64
CA THR A 386 34.72 -23.04 57.98
C THR A 386 34.33 -23.28 56.52
N LEU A 387 34.98 -22.65 55.53
CA LEU A 387 36.14 -23.13 54.74
C LEU A 387 35.81 -24.22 53.70
N GLU A 388 36.57 -24.19 52.58
CA GLU A 388 36.61 -25.04 51.37
C GLU A 388 35.77 -24.54 50.18
N VAL A 389 36.34 -23.97 49.09
CA VAL A 389 37.31 -24.55 48.11
C VAL A 389 36.80 -25.92 47.67
N GLU A 390 36.23 -26.10 46.48
CA GLU A 390 37.01 -26.50 45.31
C GLU A 390 36.17 -26.49 44.01
N ARG A 391 36.90 -26.42 42.91
CA ARG A 391 36.47 -26.45 41.51
C ARG A 391 35.67 -27.70 41.14
N MET A 392 34.74 -27.55 40.18
CA MET A 392 34.82 -28.20 38.86
C MET A 392 34.00 -27.43 37.83
#